data_AF-A0A542YJH7-F1
#
_entry.id   AF-A0A542YJH7-F1
#
_cell.length_a   1.000
_cell.length_b   1.000
_cell.length_c   1.000
_cell.angle_alpha   90.00
_cell.angle_beta   90.00
_cell.angle_gamma   90.00
#
_symmetry.space_group_name_H-M   'P 1'
#
loop_
_entity.id
_entity.type
_entity.pdbx_description
1 polymer ?
#
loop_
_entity_poly.entity_id
_entity_poly.type
_entity_poly.pdbx_seq_one_letter_code
_entity_poly.pdbx_strand_id
1 'polypeptide(L)'
;MFLCAIVATTTFTGCAVEYHGYPSGIDGVLWRQVASFEDPLSQRLYSPPVDGPTAYLDTLPGARWDGDALSAAEFEIEQGGIVLYNISSTDAFAHVSVFIASGPRPAIPTDDGYAYNGPSEVYTCYDVRADFRSQPMPSAERDILTKCPTPLVELLAEDAAFASGEVFDG
;
A
#
# COMPACT_ATOMS: atom_id res chain seq x y z
N MET A 1 51.95 -25.06 6.76
CA MET A 1 50.67 -25.82 6.78
C MET A 1 49.56 -24.80 6.58
N PHE A 2 48.59 -25.13 5.74
CA PHE A 2 47.68 -24.24 4.99
C PHE A 2 46.94 -23.17 5.81
N LEU A 3 46.87 -21.97 5.21
CA LEU A 3 45.79 -20.98 5.39
C LEU A 3 44.46 -21.63 4.98
N CYS A 4 43.41 -21.47 5.79
CA CYS A 4 42.04 -21.43 5.27
C CYS A 4 41.31 -20.31 5.99
N ALA A 5 41.18 -19.19 5.28
CA ALA A 5 40.32 -18.08 5.64
C ALA A 5 38.88 -18.57 5.70
N ILE A 6 38.22 -18.38 6.84
CA ILE A 6 36.77 -18.53 6.95
C ILE A 6 36.18 -17.29 6.29
N VAL A 7 35.82 -17.43 5.02
CA VAL A 7 34.98 -16.46 4.31
C VAL A 7 33.61 -16.53 4.97
N ALA A 8 33.33 -15.60 5.87
CA ALA A 8 31.98 -15.35 6.33
C ALA A 8 31.21 -14.73 5.15
N THR A 9 30.52 -15.57 4.38
CA THR A 9 29.51 -15.12 3.43
C THR A 9 28.34 -14.56 4.25
N THR A 10 28.37 -13.25 4.53
CA THR A 10 27.21 -12.50 4.99
C THR A 10 26.20 -12.48 3.85
N THR A 11 25.22 -13.36 3.92
CA THR A 11 23.99 -13.26 3.13
C THR A 11 23.27 -12.00 3.61
N PHE A 12 23.32 -10.92 2.82
CA PHE A 12 22.38 -9.80 2.95
C PHE A 12 21.01 -10.31 2.51
N THR A 13 20.31 -11.01 3.39
CA THR A 13 18.85 -11.05 3.33
C THR A 13 18.42 -9.65 3.71
N GLY A 14 17.96 -8.85 2.73
CA GLY A 14 17.47 -7.50 2.95
C GLY A 14 16.48 -7.51 4.10
N CYS A 15 16.86 -6.93 5.23
CA CYS A 15 15.90 -6.55 6.26
C CYS A 15 15.06 -5.45 5.61
N ALA A 16 13.91 -5.81 5.03
CA ALA A 16 12.91 -4.83 4.66
C ALA A 16 12.61 -4.05 5.94
N VAL A 17 13.01 -2.78 5.97
CA VAL A 17 12.75 -1.91 7.11
C VAL A 17 11.25 -1.64 7.07
N GLU A 18 10.57 -2.09 8.12
CA GLU A 18 9.13 -1.86 8.27
C GLU A 18 8.93 -0.58 9.09
N TYR A 19 8.13 0.33 8.55
CA TYR A 19 7.85 1.62 9.15
C TYR A 19 6.48 1.59 9.84
N HIS A 20 6.45 1.91 11.13
CA HIS A 20 5.24 1.89 11.96
C HIS A 20 5.02 3.19 12.73
N GLY A 21 3.79 3.68 12.71
CA GLY A 21 3.32 4.83 13.49
C GLY A 21 3.97 6.18 13.14
N TYR A 22 3.57 7.21 13.89
CA TYR A 22 4.03 8.60 13.74
C TYR A 22 5.57 8.80 13.78
N PRO A 23 6.36 8.11 14.64
CA PRO A 23 7.82 8.31 14.66
C PRO A 23 8.55 7.45 13.62
N SER A 24 7.88 6.99 12.56
CA SER A 24 8.47 6.14 11.52
C SER A 24 9.71 6.74 10.86
N GLY A 25 9.81 8.07 10.77
CA GLY A 25 10.88 8.73 10.02
C GLY A 25 10.63 8.76 8.51
N ILE A 26 9.45 8.33 8.05
CA ILE A 26 8.92 8.72 6.74
C ILE A 26 8.63 10.21 6.78
N ASP A 27 9.10 10.95 5.77
CA ASP A 27 8.93 12.40 5.75
C ASP A 27 7.58 12.81 5.15
N GLY A 28 7.20 14.07 5.38
CA GLY A 28 5.93 14.60 4.92
C GLY A 28 5.75 14.59 3.40
N VAL A 29 6.82 14.47 2.61
CA VAL A 29 6.73 14.36 1.14
C VAL A 29 6.13 13.00 0.75
N LEU A 30 6.73 11.90 1.21
CA LEU A 30 6.21 10.55 0.95
C LEU A 30 4.79 10.36 1.53
N TRP A 31 4.55 10.89 2.72
CA TRP A 31 3.20 10.89 3.32
C TRP A 31 2.16 11.55 2.41
N ARG A 32 2.44 12.76 1.88
CA ARG A 32 1.52 13.45 0.96
C ARG A 32 1.31 12.71 -0.34
N GLN A 33 2.33 12.02 -0.85
CA GLN A 33 2.22 11.22 -2.06
C GLN A 33 1.24 10.05 -1.86
N VAL A 34 1.38 9.29 -0.76
CA VAL A 34 0.42 8.23 -0.40
C VAL A 34 -0.97 8.80 -0.17
N ALA A 35 -1.09 9.87 0.63
CA ALA A 35 -2.38 10.51 0.95
C ALA A 35 -3.13 10.99 -0.31
N SER A 36 -2.42 11.42 -1.36
CA SER A 36 -3.04 11.84 -2.62
C SER A 36 -3.84 10.73 -3.32
N PHE A 37 -3.52 9.47 -3.03
CA PHE A 37 -4.24 8.29 -3.49
C PHE A 37 -5.21 7.76 -2.43
N GLU A 38 -4.76 7.71 -1.17
CA GLU A 38 -5.54 7.18 -0.06
C GLU A 38 -6.77 8.04 0.28
N ASP A 39 -6.69 9.36 0.20
CA ASP A 39 -7.79 10.26 0.58
C ASP A 39 -9.03 10.07 -0.33
N PRO A 40 -8.92 10.10 -1.68
CA PRO A 40 -10.06 9.81 -2.56
C PRO A 40 -10.62 8.39 -2.37
N LEU A 41 -9.76 7.40 -2.12
CA LEU A 41 -10.19 6.03 -1.86
C LEU A 41 -10.97 5.94 -0.55
N SER A 42 -10.42 6.48 0.54
CA SER A 42 -11.04 6.53 1.86
C SER A 42 -12.41 7.20 1.83
N GLN A 43 -12.55 8.29 1.06
CA GLN A 43 -13.85 8.93 0.85
C GLN A 43 -14.88 7.95 0.26
N ARG A 44 -14.49 7.12 -0.71
CA ARG A 44 -15.40 6.11 -1.30
C ARG A 44 -15.65 4.94 -0.36
N LEU A 45 -14.65 4.52 0.40
CA LEU A 45 -14.77 3.40 1.33
C LEU A 45 -15.74 3.71 2.48
N TYR A 46 -15.66 4.91 3.05
CA TYR A 46 -16.37 5.29 4.28
C TYR A 46 -17.57 6.22 4.05
N SER A 47 -17.74 6.76 2.84
CA SER A 47 -18.90 7.59 2.47
C SER A 47 -19.34 7.31 1.03
N PRO A 48 -19.73 6.06 0.72
CA PRO A 48 -20.05 5.68 -0.65
C PRO A 48 -21.33 6.38 -1.15
N PRO A 49 -21.37 6.74 -2.44
CA PRO A 49 -22.54 7.42 -3.03
C PRO A 49 -23.64 6.46 -3.48
N VAL A 50 -23.52 5.16 -3.18
CA VAL A 50 -24.37 4.09 -3.68
C VAL A 50 -24.75 3.12 -2.58
N ASP A 51 -25.90 2.51 -2.76
CA ASP A 51 -26.38 1.41 -1.93
C ASP A 51 -26.13 0.09 -2.67
N GLY A 52 -25.49 -0.85 -2.01
CA GLY A 52 -25.31 -2.22 -2.53
C GLY A 52 -23.84 -2.63 -2.71
N PRO A 53 -23.49 -3.88 -2.34
CA PRO A 53 -22.10 -4.35 -2.37
C PRO A 53 -21.37 -4.27 -3.71
N THR A 54 -22.01 -4.70 -4.81
CA THR A 54 -21.36 -4.68 -6.13
C THR A 54 -21.17 -3.25 -6.64
N ALA A 55 -22.22 -2.41 -6.56
CA ALA A 55 -22.13 -1.02 -6.97
C ALA A 55 -21.07 -0.26 -6.15
N TYR A 56 -20.94 -0.56 -4.86
CA TYR A 56 -19.90 -0.02 -4.00
C TYR A 56 -18.49 -0.29 -4.54
N LEU A 57 -18.17 -1.55 -4.87
CA LEU A 57 -16.87 -1.94 -5.43
C LEU A 57 -16.58 -1.26 -6.77
N ASP A 58 -17.61 -1.01 -7.58
CA ASP A 58 -17.45 -0.31 -8.86
C ASP A 58 -17.07 1.16 -8.70
N THR A 59 -17.40 1.78 -7.56
CA THR A 59 -17.06 3.19 -7.27
C THR A 59 -15.64 3.40 -6.76
N LEU A 60 -14.93 2.34 -6.36
CA LEU A 60 -13.59 2.46 -5.78
C LEU A 60 -12.59 2.86 -6.87
N PRO A 61 -11.74 3.89 -6.61
CA PRO A 61 -10.67 4.26 -7.51
C PRO A 61 -9.54 3.23 -7.46
N GLY A 62 -8.83 3.07 -8.57
CA GLY A 62 -7.67 2.20 -8.69
C GLY A 62 -7.76 1.22 -9.85
N ALA A 63 -6.61 0.67 -10.21
CA ALA A 63 -6.54 -0.38 -11.22
C ALA A 63 -7.01 -1.70 -10.61
N ARG A 64 -7.66 -2.55 -11.41
CA ARG A 64 -8.17 -3.85 -10.94
C ARG A 64 -7.23 -4.96 -11.41
N TRP A 65 -6.70 -5.71 -10.46
CA TRP A 65 -5.82 -6.84 -10.71
C TRP A 65 -6.50 -8.15 -10.35
N ASP A 66 -6.32 -9.16 -11.21
CA ASP A 66 -6.88 -10.50 -11.06
C ASP A 66 -6.04 -11.42 -10.17
N GLY A 67 -4.87 -10.95 -9.71
CA GLY A 67 -3.95 -11.72 -8.88
C GLY A 67 -2.95 -12.54 -9.69
N ASP A 68 -2.97 -12.48 -11.02
CA ASP A 68 -2.01 -13.18 -11.86
C ASP A 68 -0.66 -12.44 -11.91
N ALA A 69 0.44 -13.15 -11.65
CA ALA A 69 1.75 -12.53 -11.58
C ALA A 69 2.22 -11.93 -12.93
N LEU A 70 1.75 -12.46 -14.06
CA LEU A 70 2.12 -11.95 -15.39
C LEU A 70 1.38 -10.65 -15.72
N SER A 71 0.13 -10.52 -15.27
CA SER A 71 -0.66 -9.30 -15.46
C SER A 71 -0.23 -8.15 -14.54
N ALA A 72 0.49 -8.45 -13.44
CA ALA A 72 1.00 -7.42 -12.54
C ALA A 72 1.91 -6.41 -13.25
N ALA A 73 2.74 -6.87 -14.19
CA ALA A 73 3.67 -6.01 -14.94
C ALA A 73 2.98 -5.03 -15.90
N GLU A 74 1.66 -5.13 -16.09
CA GLU A 74 0.88 -4.19 -16.90
C GLU A 74 0.50 -2.92 -16.12
N PHE A 75 0.67 -2.90 -14.79
CA PHE A 75 0.42 -1.72 -13.96
C PHE A 75 1.67 -0.85 -13.85
N GLU A 76 1.51 0.45 -14.08
CA GLU A 76 2.55 1.47 -13.87
C GLU A 76 2.63 1.88 -12.37
N ILE A 77 2.68 0.90 -11.47
CA ILE A 77 2.63 1.15 -10.02
C ILE A 77 3.92 1.79 -9.49
N GLU A 78 5.02 1.70 -10.24
CA GLU A 78 6.29 2.37 -9.99
C GLU A 78 6.20 3.91 -10.07
N GLN A 79 5.09 4.45 -10.57
CA GLN A 79 4.79 5.90 -10.52
C GLN A 79 3.92 6.28 -9.32
N GLY A 80 3.59 5.31 -8.46
CA GLY A 80 2.59 5.44 -7.40
C GLY A 80 1.18 5.20 -7.91
N GLY A 81 0.28 4.82 -7.00
CA GLY A 81 -1.10 4.54 -7.35
C GLY A 81 -1.76 3.50 -6.46
N ILE A 82 -2.91 3.00 -6.94
CA ILE A 82 -3.75 2.04 -6.23
C ILE A 82 -4.01 0.83 -7.12
N VAL A 83 -3.81 -0.36 -6.58
CA VAL A 83 -4.24 -1.62 -7.17
C VAL A 83 -5.24 -2.31 -6.23
N LEU A 84 -6.41 -2.65 -6.77
CA LEU A 84 -7.48 -3.38 -6.11
C LEU A 84 -7.42 -4.85 -6.55
N TYR A 85 -7.43 -5.78 -5.61
CA TYR A 85 -7.34 -7.22 -5.85
C TYR A 85 -8.19 -8.01 -4.85
N ASN A 86 -8.32 -9.33 -5.05
CA ASN A 86 -9.19 -10.20 -4.24
C ASN A 86 -10.63 -9.66 -4.07
N ILE A 87 -11.15 -9.06 -5.14
CA ILE A 87 -12.45 -8.41 -5.16
C ILE A 87 -13.55 -9.47 -5.15
N SER A 88 -14.46 -9.39 -4.18
CA SER A 88 -15.63 -10.27 -4.14
C SER A 88 -16.82 -9.59 -3.48
N SER A 89 -18.03 -10.03 -3.85
CA SER A 89 -19.25 -9.55 -3.24
C SER A 89 -20.28 -10.66 -3.03
N THR A 90 -21.19 -10.40 -2.10
CA THR A 90 -22.45 -11.13 -1.89
C THR A 90 -23.57 -10.09 -1.87
N ASP A 91 -24.81 -10.52 -1.62
CA ASP A 91 -25.93 -9.57 -1.43
C ASP A 91 -25.76 -8.66 -0.21
N ALA A 92 -24.90 -9.04 0.75
CA ALA A 92 -24.77 -8.39 2.04
C ALA A 92 -23.39 -7.77 2.30
N PHE A 93 -22.37 -8.19 1.55
CA PHE A 93 -20.98 -7.83 1.82
C PHE A 93 -20.22 -7.55 0.54
N ALA A 94 -19.31 -6.58 0.62
CA ALA A 94 -18.25 -6.37 -0.35
C ALA A 94 -16.88 -6.57 0.32
N HIS A 95 -15.95 -7.17 -0.40
CA HIS A 95 -14.57 -7.37 0.02
C HIS A 95 -13.62 -6.95 -1.09
N VAL A 96 -12.54 -6.28 -0.71
CA VAL A 96 -11.44 -5.88 -1.60
C VAL A 96 -10.16 -5.77 -0.81
N SER A 97 -9.07 -6.28 -1.37
CA SER A 97 -7.72 -5.98 -0.90
C SER A 97 -7.16 -4.79 -1.70
N VAL A 98 -6.46 -3.90 -1.02
CA VAL A 98 -5.89 -2.68 -1.58
C VAL A 98 -4.36 -2.73 -1.46
N PHE A 99 -3.67 -2.33 -2.52
CA PHE A 99 -2.24 -2.02 -2.52
C PHE A 99 -2.06 -0.56 -2.94
N ILE A 100 -1.28 0.20 -2.18
CA ILE A 100 -0.99 1.61 -2.47
C ILE A 100 0.52 1.80 -2.48
N ALA A 101 1.03 2.52 -3.47
CA ALA A 101 2.42 2.96 -3.55
C ALA A 101 2.50 4.49 -3.68
N SER A 102 3.50 5.11 -3.06
CA SER A 102 3.73 6.56 -3.15
C SER A 102 4.25 7.00 -4.51
N GLY A 103 4.90 6.09 -5.24
CA GLY A 103 5.80 6.46 -6.33
C GLY A 103 7.12 7.05 -5.79
N PRO A 104 8.05 7.38 -6.69
CA PRO A 104 9.37 7.87 -6.32
C PRO A 104 9.28 9.23 -5.62
N ARG A 105 10.00 9.36 -4.52
CA ARG A 105 10.15 10.62 -3.80
C ARG A 105 10.95 11.61 -4.65
N PRO A 106 10.44 12.83 -4.89
CA PRO A 106 11.22 13.86 -5.58
C PRO A 106 12.46 14.26 -4.77
N ALA A 107 13.53 14.67 -5.47
CA ALA A 107 14.81 15.10 -4.88
C ALA A 107 14.73 16.53 -4.28
N ILE A 108 13.81 16.72 -3.33
CA ILE A 108 13.60 17.95 -2.57
C ILE A 108 13.94 17.75 -1.09
N PRO A 109 14.28 18.82 -0.34
CA PRO A 109 14.46 18.74 1.11
C PRO A 109 13.20 18.22 1.83
N THR A 110 13.38 17.68 3.02
CA THR A 110 12.27 17.38 3.93
C THR A 110 11.57 18.67 4.37
N ASP A 111 10.42 18.57 5.02
CA ASP A 111 9.69 19.72 5.57
C ASP A 111 10.54 20.53 6.57
N ASP A 112 11.48 19.87 7.26
CA ASP A 112 12.45 20.49 8.18
C ASP A 112 13.68 21.09 7.47
N GLY A 113 13.74 21.00 6.14
CA GLY A 113 14.81 21.56 5.31
C GLY A 113 16.08 20.70 5.22
N TYR A 114 16.04 19.44 5.69
CA TYR A 114 17.18 18.52 5.63
C TYR A 114 17.16 17.65 4.37
N ALA A 115 18.30 17.06 4.04
CA ALA A 115 18.32 15.97 3.07
C ALA A 115 17.58 14.76 3.65
N TYR A 116 16.68 14.18 2.88
CA TYR A 116 15.96 12.99 3.29
C TYR A 116 16.90 11.78 3.32
N ASN A 117 16.79 10.98 4.39
CA ASN A 117 17.55 9.75 4.59
C ASN A 117 16.58 8.62 4.96
N GLY A 118 15.97 8.04 3.93
CA GLY A 118 14.98 6.97 4.02
C GLY A 118 14.72 6.39 2.62
N PRO A 119 13.74 5.49 2.49
CA PRO A 119 13.44 4.80 1.23
C PRO A 119 13.01 5.78 0.14
N SER A 120 13.39 5.53 -1.12
CA SER A 120 12.95 6.36 -2.24
C SER A 120 11.46 6.26 -2.52
N GLU A 121 10.78 5.24 -1.99
CA GLU A 121 9.35 4.96 -2.18
C GLU A 121 8.78 4.20 -0.98
N VAL A 122 7.51 4.41 -0.65
CA VAL A 122 6.81 3.62 0.37
C VAL A 122 5.54 3.00 -0.18
N TYR A 123 5.16 1.86 0.38
CA TYR A 123 3.95 1.15 0.00
C TYR A 123 3.22 0.58 1.21
N THR A 124 1.92 0.33 1.05
CA THR A 124 1.09 -0.33 2.06
C THR A 124 0.06 -1.23 1.40
N CYS A 125 -0.53 -2.13 2.19
CA CYS A 125 -1.64 -2.95 1.75
C CYS A 125 -2.56 -3.33 2.91
N TYR A 126 -3.84 -3.46 2.60
CA TYR A 126 -4.87 -3.77 3.59
C TYR A 126 -6.08 -4.41 2.94
N ASP A 127 -6.84 -5.16 3.74
CA ASP A 127 -8.15 -5.68 3.36
C ASP A 127 -9.23 -4.71 3.81
N VAL A 128 -10.29 -4.61 3.01
CA VAL A 128 -11.51 -3.87 3.34
C VAL A 128 -12.70 -4.80 3.23
N ARG A 129 -13.52 -4.82 4.29
CA ARG A 129 -14.82 -5.48 4.29
C ARG A 129 -15.92 -4.47 4.59
N ALA A 130 -16.87 -4.34 3.66
CA ALA A 130 -18.05 -3.49 3.83
C ALA A 130 -19.32 -4.33 4.07
N ASP A 131 -20.08 -4.01 5.11
CA ASP A 131 -21.34 -4.66 5.49
C ASP A 131 -22.56 -3.77 5.19
N PHE A 132 -23.54 -4.34 4.48
CA PHE A 132 -24.76 -3.67 4.01
C PHE A 132 -26.06 -4.18 4.70
N ARG A 133 -25.97 -5.04 5.72
CA ARG A 133 -27.12 -5.81 6.23
C ARG A 133 -28.18 -5.03 7.01
N SER A 134 -27.85 -3.87 7.57
CA SER A 134 -28.74 -3.26 8.58
C SER A 134 -28.55 -1.76 8.85
N GLN A 135 -27.76 -1.05 8.05
CA GLN A 135 -27.52 0.38 8.21
C GLN A 135 -27.87 1.17 6.95
N PRO A 136 -28.29 2.44 7.07
CA PRO A 136 -28.55 3.32 5.92
C PRO A 136 -27.28 3.68 5.13
N MET A 137 -26.09 3.41 5.68
CA MET A 137 -24.80 3.47 4.99
C MET A 137 -24.01 2.21 5.35
N PRO A 138 -23.20 1.64 4.43
CA PRO A 138 -22.40 0.47 4.75
C PRO A 138 -21.33 0.78 5.80
N SER A 139 -21.03 -0.19 6.65
CA SER A 139 -19.90 -0.12 7.57
C SER A 139 -18.69 -0.79 6.93
N ALA A 140 -17.62 -0.04 6.69
CA ALA A 140 -16.36 -0.56 6.17
C ALA A 140 -15.34 -0.74 7.30
N GLU A 141 -14.75 -1.92 7.39
CA GLU A 141 -13.63 -2.25 8.29
C GLU A 141 -12.36 -2.43 7.46
N ARG A 142 -11.22 -1.95 7.99
CA ARG A 142 -9.89 -2.00 7.36
C ARG A 142 -8.96 -2.85 8.22
N ASP A 143 -8.34 -3.85 7.62
CA ASP A 143 -7.35 -4.72 8.27
C ASP A 143 -5.99 -4.57 7.56
N ILE A 144 -5.00 -3.95 8.23
CA ILE A 144 -3.65 -3.78 7.67
C ILE A 144 -2.96 -5.15 7.53
N LEU A 145 -2.45 -5.43 6.34
CA LEU A 145 -1.76 -6.68 6.06
C LEU A 145 -0.28 -6.57 6.40
N THR A 146 0.27 -7.62 7.01
CA THR A 146 1.71 -7.71 7.32
C THR A 146 2.56 -8.08 6.11
N LYS A 147 1.93 -8.47 4.99
CA LYS A 147 2.59 -8.83 3.74
C LYS A 147 1.75 -8.41 2.55
N CYS A 148 2.36 -7.64 1.65
CA CYS A 148 1.75 -7.26 0.39
C CYS A 148 2.05 -8.29 -0.71
N PRO A 149 1.25 -8.33 -1.79
CA PRO A 149 1.46 -9.24 -2.90
C PRO A 149 2.84 -9.04 -3.53
N THR A 150 3.65 -10.09 -3.53
CA THR A 150 5.03 -10.06 -4.08
C THR A 150 5.08 -9.53 -5.53
N PRO A 151 4.18 -9.93 -6.46
CA PRO A 151 4.25 -9.43 -7.83
C PRO A 151 4.10 -7.91 -7.96
N LEU A 152 3.40 -7.25 -7.03
CA LEU A 152 3.27 -5.79 -7.02
C LEU A 152 4.45 -5.11 -6.32
N VAL A 153 4.98 -5.72 -5.26
CA VAL A 153 6.17 -5.22 -4.55
C VAL A 153 7.41 -5.27 -5.45
N GLU A 154 7.54 -6.30 -6.27
CA GLU A 154 8.68 -6.47 -7.19
C GLU A 154 8.72 -5.45 -8.34
N LEU A 155 7.66 -4.65 -8.53
CA LEU A 155 7.61 -3.56 -9.50
C LEU A 155 8.14 -2.23 -8.95
N LEU A 156 8.23 -2.11 -7.62
CA LEU A 156 8.65 -0.87 -6.96
C LEU A 156 10.16 -0.68 -7.02
N ALA A 157 10.62 0.50 -6.59
CA ALA A 157 12.04 0.76 -6.40
C ALA A 157 12.71 -0.30 -5.49
N GLU A 158 13.97 -0.63 -5.75
CA GLU A 158 14.71 -1.66 -4.98
C GLU A 158 14.79 -1.34 -3.47
N ASP A 159 14.76 -0.06 -3.11
CA ASP A 159 14.78 0.42 -1.72
C ASP A 159 13.39 0.81 -1.20
N ALA A 160 12.31 0.46 -1.91
CA ALA A 160 10.95 0.70 -1.45
C ALA A 160 10.68 -0.03 -0.13
N ALA A 161 9.97 0.63 0.79
CA ALA A 161 9.71 0.11 2.12
C ALA A 161 8.22 0.02 2.44
N PHE A 162 7.83 -1.02 3.18
CA PHE A 162 6.49 -1.10 3.72
C PHE A 162 6.30 -0.07 4.83
N ALA A 163 5.22 0.70 4.73
CA ALA A 163 4.74 1.59 5.76
C ALA A 163 3.32 1.17 6.16
N SER A 164 3.12 0.86 7.44
CA SER A 164 1.78 0.51 7.92
C SER A 164 0.83 1.70 7.81
N GLY A 165 -0.47 1.44 7.65
CA GLY A 165 -1.49 2.51 7.56
C GLY A 165 -1.42 3.50 8.73
N GLU A 166 -1.02 3.04 9.91
CA GLU A 166 -0.83 3.87 11.11
C GLU A 166 0.25 4.95 10.96
N VAL A 167 1.16 4.82 9.99
CA VAL A 167 2.13 5.88 9.63
C VAL A 167 1.44 7.08 9.01
N PHE A 168 0.29 6.87 8.36
CA PHE A 168 -0.41 7.88 7.58
C PHE A 168 -1.65 8.47 8.28
N ASP A 169 -2.07 7.88 9.41
CA ASP A 169 -3.31 8.23 10.11
C ASP A 169 -3.26 9.57 10.90
N GLY A 170 -2.12 10.26 10.94
CA GLY A 170 -1.97 11.62 11.53
C GLY A 170 -1.65 11.66 13.01
#